data_AF-A0A662W7M4-F1
#
_entry.id   AF-A0A662W7M4-F1
#
_cell.length_a   1.000
_cell.length_b   1.000
_cell.length_c   1.000
_cell.angle_alpha   90.00
_cell.angle_beta   90.00
_cell.angle_gamma   90.00
#
_symmetry.space_group_name_H-M   'P 1'
#
loop_
_entity.id
_entity.type
_entity.pdbx_description
1 polymer ?
#
loop_
_entity_poly.entity_id
_entity_poly.type
_entity_poly.pdbx_seq_one_letter_code
_entity_poly.pdbx_strand_id
1 'polypeptide(L)'
;MRILVPVGDRHLGFKALEVAIEEAKLRGWNLIIVNSLYGGSKTKTEQIKRAEKLLDEAVKLARENDVDVEKILSVRGKEPGEDIVELADELRAHLIVMGCGIIREQFEMELMETTQYVILHASQPILLVK
;
A
#
# COMPACT_ATOMS: atom_id res chain seq x y z
N MET A 1 13.52 -11.52 0.00
CA MET A 1 13.32 -10.08 0.27
C MET A 1 11.86 -9.75 0.04
N ARG A 2 11.37 -8.59 0.49
CA ARG A 2 9.94 -8.29 0.51
C ARG A 2 9.63 -6.90 -0.02
N ILE A 3 8.57 -6.77 -0.79
CA ILE A 3 8.02 -5.50 -1.26
C ILE A 3 6.73 -5.22 -0.47
N LEU A 4 6.66 -4.05 0.16
CA LEU A 4 5.44 -3.57 0.81
C LEU A 4 4.60 -2.80 -0.20
N VAL A 5 3.32 -3.13 -0.31
CA VAL A 5 2.38 -2.49 -1.24
C VAL A 5 1.16 -2.00 -0.47
N PRO A 6 1.08 -0.70 -0.12
CA PRO A 6 -0.12 -0.13 0.45
C PRO A 6 -1.21 0.04 -0.61
N VAL A 7 -2.39 -0.53 -0.34
CA VAL A 7 -3.56 -0.50 -1.23
C VAL A 7 -4.74 0.08 -0.48
N GLY A 8 -4.93 1.40 -0.57
CA GLY A 8 -6.05 2.12 0.05
C GLY A 8 -7.26 2.30 -0.87
N ASP A 9 -7.03 2.31 -2.18
CA ASP A 9 -8.05 2.44 -3.22
C ASP A 9 -7.78 1.47 -4.37
N ARG A 10 -8.81 1.21 -5.17
CA ARG A 10 -8.74 0.25 -6.28
C ARG A 10 -8.03 0.80 -7.52
N HIS A 11 -7.89 2.12 -7.68
CA HIS A 11 -7.35 2.67 -8.93
C HIS A 11 -5.83 2.83 -8.85
N LEU A 12 -5.33 3.61 -7.91
CA LEU A 12 -3.90 3.85 -7.75
C LEU A 12 -3.21 2.68 -7.06
N GLY A 13 -3.84 2.11 -6.04
CA GLY A 13 -3.29 0.95 -5.32
C GLY A 13 -3.06 -0.27 -6.22
N PHE A 14 -3.97 -0.57 -7.15
CA PHE A 14 -3.81 -1.73 -8.05
C PHE A 14 -2.79 -1.51 -9.14
N LYS A 15 -2.66 -0.29 -9.69
CA LYS A 15 -1.55 0.03 -10.60
C LYS A 15 -0.20 -0.18 -9.92
N ALA A 16 -0.07 0.27 -8.67
CA ALA A 16 1.13 0.04 -7.89
C ALA A 16 1.37 -1.46 -7.63
N LEU A 17 0.32 -2.22 -7.36
CA LEU A 17 0.39 -3.66 -7.20
C LEU A 17 0.84 -4.37 -8.48
N GLU A 18 0.35 -4.00 -9.66
CA GLU A 18 0.78 -4.57 -10.94
C GLU A 18 2.30 -4.39 -11.13
N VAL A 19 2.81 -3.17 -10.91
CA VAL A 19 4.25 -2.89 -10.96
C VAL A 19 5.02 -3.67 -9.89
N ALA A 20 4.47 -3.78 -8.68
CA ALA A 20 5.10 -4.55 -7.60
C ALA A 20 5.18 -6.05 -7.94
N ILE A 21 4.17 -6.61 -8.60
CA ILE A 21 4.16 -8.00 -9.10
C ILE A 21 5.28 -8.19 -10.12
N GLU A 22 5.44 -7.26 -11.08
CA GLU A 22 6.53 -7.32 -12.05
C GLU A 22 7.90 -7.27 -11.39
N GLU A 23 8.12 -6.32 -10.47
CA GLU A 23 9.35 -6.20 -9.70
C GLU A 23 9.65 -7.44 -8.85
N ALA A 24 8.61 -8.01 -8.22
CA ALA A 24 8.71 -9.24 -7.44
C ALA A 24 9.14 -10.42 -8.31
N LYS A 25 8.55 -10.59 -9.48
CA LYS A 25 8.89 -11.67 -10.43
C LYS A 25 10.31 -11.54 -10.94
N LEU A 26 10.72 -10.33 -11.33
CA LEU A 26 12.06 -10.07 -11.86
C LEU A 26 13.15 -10.38 -10.82
N ARG A 27 12.86 -10.20 -9.53
CA ARG A 27 13.84 -10.34 -8.44
C ARG A 27 13.70 -11.63 -7.63
N GLY A 28 12.61 -12.38 -7.80
CA GLY A 28 12.26 -13.51 -6.94
C GLY A 28 11.93 -13.07 -5.51
N TRP A 29 11.22 -11.96 -5.35
CA TRP A 29 10.82 -11.41 -4.04
C TRP A 29 9.34 -11.67 -3.76
N ASN A 30 8.95 -11.55 -2.49
CA ASN A 30 7.58 -11.75 -2.04
C ASN A 30 6.89 -10.41 -1.82
N LEU A 31 5.56 -10.39 -1.89
CA LEU A 31 4.75 -9.21 -1.61
C LEU A 31 4.15 -9.25 -0.21
N ILE A 32 4.05 -8.08 0.39
CA ILE A 32 3.18 -7.82 1.55
C ILE A 32 2.24 -6.71 1.14
N ILE A 33 0.96 -7.03 1.02
CA ILE A 33 -0.07 -6.06 0.66
C ILE A 33 -0.74 -5.57 1.94
N VAL A 34 -0.78 -4.26 2.13
CA VAL A 34 -1.30 -3.66 3.36
C VAL A 34 -2.45 -2.70 3.06
N ASN A 35 -3.47 -2.73 3.92
CA ASN A 35 -4.47 -1.68 4.00
C ASN A 35 -4.49 -1.18 5.44
N SER A 36 -4.27 0.13 5.61
CA SER A 36 -4.25 0.77 6.93
C SER A 36 -5.53 1.56 7.14
N LEU A 37 -6.22 1.29 8.24
CA LEU A 37 -7.36 2.03 8.74
C LEU A 37 -7.06 2.50 10.17
N TYR A 38 -7.53 3.69 10.52
CA TYR A 38 -7.30 4.23 11.86
C TYR A 38 -7.88 3.32 12.96
N GLY A 39 -9.10 2.81 12.81
CA GLY A 39 -9.80 2.06 13.87
C GLY A 39 -10.63 2.95 14.81
N GLY A 40 -11.12 2.34 15.90
CA GLY A 40 -11.93 3.02 16.91
C GLY A 40 -13.22 3.64 16.33
N SER A 41 -13.65 4.77 16.90
CA SER A 41 -14.84 5.50 16.45
C SER A 41 -14.69 6.13 15.05
N LYS A 42 -13.46 6.25 14.54
CA LYS A 42 -13.16 6.79 13.20
C LYS A 42 -13.33 5.77 12.07
N THR A 43 -13.47 4.48 12.38
CA THR A 43 -13.58 3.43 11.36
C THR A 43 -14.87 2.64 11.52
N LYS A 44 -15.70 2.69 10.48
CA LYS A 44 -16.97 1.95 10.43
C LYS A 44 -16.72 0.52 9.98
N THR A 45 -17.58 -0.42 10.40
CA THR A 45 -17.55 -1.82 9.97
C THR A 45 -17.55 -1.99 8.45
N GLU A 46 -18.26 -1.12 7.73
CA GLU A 46 -18.30 -1.16 6.27
C GLU A 46 -16.96 -0.77 5.62
N GLN A 47 -16.14 0.08 6.26
CA GLN A 47 -14.79 0.37 5.79
C GLN A 47 -13.88 -0.85 5.95
N ILE A 48 -13.97 -1.55 7.09
CA ILE A 48 -13.23 -2.79 7.35
C ILE A 48 -13.59 -3.86 6.29
N LYS A 49 -14.89 -4.08 6.04
CA LYS A 49 -15.34 -5.04 5.01
C LYS A 49 -14.83 -4.68 3.62
N ARG A 50 -14.83 -3.40 3.26
CA ARG A 50 -14.31 -2.93 1.97
C ARG A 50 -12.79 -3.16 1.87
N ALA A 51 -12.06 -2.89 2.95
CA ALA A 51 -10.62 -3.11 3.00
C ALA A 51 -10.26 -4.59 2.90
N GLU A 52 -10.96 -5.49 3.62
CA GLU A 52 -10.80 -6.94 3.47
C GLU A 52 -11.03 -7.40 2.03
N LYS A 53 -12.14 -6.96 1.42
CA LYS A 53 -12.45 -7.31 0.03
C LYS A 53 -11.36 -6.81 -0.94
N LEU A 54 -10.86 -5.60 -0.73
CA LEU A 54 -9.81 -5.02 -1.55
C LEU A 54 -8.51 -5.81 -1.42
N LEU A 55 -8.14 -6.22 -0.21
CA LEU A 55 -6.98 -7.08 0.03
C LEU A 55 -7.14 -8.46 -0.60
N ASP A 56 -8.34 -9.06 -0.55
CA ASP A 56 -8.62 -10.35 -1.20
C ASP A 56 -8.45 -10.26 -2.72
N GLU A 57 -8.98 -9.20 -3.34
CA GLU A 57 -8.79 -8.92 -4.77
C GLU A 57 -7.30 -8.75 -5.11
N ALA A 58 -6.55 -8.04 -4.27
CA ALA A 58 -5.13 -7.78 -4.45
C ALA A 58 -4.28 -9.05 -4.32
N VAL A 59 -4.54 -9.88 -3.30
CA VAL A 59 -3.88 -11.18 -3.11
C VAL A 59 -4.18 -12.11 -4.28
N LYS A 60 -5.43 -12.13 -4.76
CA LYS A 60 -5.81 -12.93 -5.92
C LYS A 60 -4.99 -12.55 -7.15
N LEU A 61 -4.87 -11.25 -7.44
CA LEU A 61 -4.09 -10.76 -8.59
C LEU A 61 -2.61 -11.16 -8.50
N ALA A 62 -1.99 -11.05 -7.32
CA ALA A 62 -0.60 -11.46 -7.13
C ALA A 62 -0.41 -12.98 -7.32
N ARG A 63 -1.31 -13.80 -6.77
CA ARG A 63 -1.25 -15.25 -6.90
C ARG A 63 -1.50 -15.75 -8.32
N GLU A 64 -2.41 -15.10 -9.07
CA GLU A 64 -2.64 -15.38 -10.49
C GLU A 64 -1.38 -15.11 -11.35
N ASN A 65 -0.42 -14.36 -10.83
CA ASN A 65 0.84 -14.05 -11.48
C ASN A 65 2.05 -14.84 -10.92
N ASP A 66 1.78 -15.88 -10.12
CA ASP A 66 2.78 -16.77 -9.48
C ASP A 66 3.71 -16.04 -8.50
N VAL A 67 3.21 -15.03 -7.80
CA VAL A 67 3.96 -14.29 -6.77
C VAL A 67 3.47 -14.66 -5.38
N ASP A 68 4.40 -15.02 -4.50
CA ASP A 68 4.09 -15.28 -3.08
C ASP A 68 3.71 -13.96 -2.38
N VAL A 69 2.62 -14.02 -1.61
CA VAL A 69 1.97 -12.82 -1.09
C VAL A 69 1.29 -13.05 0.25
N GLU A 70 1.54 -12.11 1.16
CA GLU A 70 0.85 -11.96 2.43
C GLU A 70 -0.05 -10.71 2.38
N LYS A 71 -1.20 -10.75 3.06
CA LYS A 71 -2.03 -9.55 3.29
C LYS A 71 -2.09 -9.17 4.75
N ILE A 72 -2.13 -7.86 5.02
CA ILE A 72 -2.31 -7.31 6.36
C ILE A 72 -3.37 -6.21 6.30
N LEU A 73 -4.45 -6.39 7.07
CA LEU A 73 -5.34 -5.31 7.42
C LEU A 73 -4.89 -4.73 8.76
N SER A 74 -4.36 -3.51 8.75
CA SER A 74 -3.87 -2.84 9.94
C SER A 74 -4.92 -1.88 10.50
N VAL A 75 -5.23 -2.04 11.79
CA VAL A 75 -6.21 -1.22 12.51
C VAL A 75 -5.64 -0.84 13.88
N ARG A 76 -4.67 0.10 13.89
CA ARG A 76 -3.78 0.34 15.05
C ARG A 76 -3.86 1.74 15.66
N GLY A 77 -4.86 2.55 15.30
CA GLY A 77 -5.03 3.90 15.83
C GLY A 77 -4.12 4.95 15.18
N LYS A 78 -3.57 4.66 14.00
CA LYS A 78 -2.58 5.48 13.29
C LYS A 78 -3.13 5.98 11.97
N GLU A 79 -2.66 7.13 11.53
CA GLU A 79 -2.96 7.61 10.18
C GLU A 79 -2.23 6.72 9.14
N PRO A 80 -2.82 6.47 7.95
CA PRO A 80 -2.28 5.47 7.02
C PRO A 80 -0.81 5.69 6.64
N GLY A 81 -0.38 6.95 6.46
CA GLY A 81 1.01 7.25 6.11
C GLY A 81 2.01 6.83 7.19
N GLU A 82 1.70 7.12 8.45
CA GLU A 82 2.51 6.72 9.60
C GLU A 82 2.57 5.20 9.73
N ASP A 83 1.40 4.55 9.67
CA ASP A 83 1.30 3.11 9.82
C ASP A 83 2.03 2.35 8.71
N ILE A 84 2.00 2.84 7.46
CA ILE A 84 2.74 2.25 6.33
C ILE A 84 4.26 2.29 6.58
N VAL A 85 4.78 3.43 7.04
CA VAL A 85 6.21 3.61 7.32
C VAL A 85 6.65 2.63 8.41
N GLU A 86 5.90 2.55 9.51
CA GLU A 86 6.22 1.63 10.58
C GLU A 86 6.10 0.16 10.17
N LEU A 87 5.05 -0.21 9.41
CA LEU A 87 4.91 -1.56 8.88
C LEU A 87 6.08 -1.92 7.96
N ALA A 88 6.60 -0.97 7.18
CA ALA A 88 7.77 -1.19 6.34
C ALA A 88 9.00 -1.56 7.18
N ASP A 89 9.22 -0.87 8.29
CA ASP A 89 10.31 -1.15 9.23
C ASP A 89 10.09 -2.48 9.97
N GLU A 90 8.91 -2.69 10.57
CA GLU A 90 8.55 -3.89 11.34
C GLU A 90 8.67 -5.17 10.50
N LEU A 91 8.17 -5.12 9.26
CA LEU A 91 8.15 -6.25 8.34
C LEU A 91 9.45 -6.37 7.53
N ARG A 92 10.41 -5.47 7.77
CA ARG A 92 11.70 -5.39 7.09
C ARG A 92 11.52 -5.40 5.56
N ALA A 93 10.60 -4.56 5.09
CA ALA A 93 10.40 -4.34 3.68
C ALA A 93 11.68 -3.77 3.05
N HIS A 94 11.99 -4.22 1.84
CA HIS A 94 13.18 -3.79 1.10
C HIS A 94 12.85 -2.71 0.07
N LEU A 95 11.57 -2.56 -0.26
CA LEU A 95 11.02 -1.60 -1.21
C LEU A 95 9.57 -1.34 -0.83
N ILE A 96 9.14 -0.09 -0.89
CA ILE A 96 7.73 0.29 -0.88
C ILE A 96 7.31 0.61 -2.31
N VAL A 97 6.29 -0.05 -2.84
CA VAL A 97 5.68 0.30 -4.13
C VAL A 97 4.29 0.82 -3.88
N MET A 98 4.03 2.08 -4.19
CA MET A 98 2.74 2.71 -3.89
C MET A 98 2.22 3.61 -5.01
N GLY A 99 0.91 3.78 -5.04
CA GLY A 99 0.26 4.71 -5.94
C GLY A 99 0.55 6.16 -5.55
N CYS A 100 0.80 7.00 -6.54
CA CYS A 100 1.04 8.44 -6.36
C CYS A 100 -0.31 9.18 -6.32
N GLY A 101 -0.83 9.37 -5.10
CA GLY A 101 -2.01 10.20 -4.88
C GLY A 101 -1.70 11.66 -5.18
N ILE A 102 -2.36 12.24 -6.20
CA ILE A 102 -2.23 13.65 -6.58
C ILE A 102 -3.62 14.28 -6.62
N ILE A 103 -3.81 15.34 -5.83
CA ILE A 103 -4.95 16.24 -5.93
C ILE A 103 -4.63 17.27 -7.01
N ARG A 104 -5.53 17.42 -7.98
CA ARG A 104 -5.37 18.34 -9.12
C ARG A 104 -6.42 19.43 -9.01
N GLU A 105 -5.95 20.64 -8.78
CA GLU A 105 -6.76 21.86 -8.88
C GLU A 105 -6.41 22.58 -10.18
N GLN A 106 -7.17 23.63 -10.51
CA GLN A 106 -7.08 24.28 -11.83
C GLN A 106 -5.68 24.83 -12.17
N PHE A 107 -4.89 25.19 -11.16
CA PHE A 107 -3.55 25.76 -11.33
C PHE A 107 -2.47 25.10 -10.46
N GLU A 108 -2.82 24.09 -9.66
CA GLU A 108 -1.94 23.53 -8.63
C GLU A 108 -2.06 22.00 -8.56
N MET A 109 -0.97 21.36 -8.14
CA MET A 109 -0.92 19.92 -7.90
C MET A 109 -0.33 19.68 -6.52
N GLU A 110 -1.06 18.94 -5.70
CA GLU A 110 -0.62 18.57 -4.37
C GLU A 110 -0.62 17.05 -4.22
N LEU A 111 0.39 16.53 -3.52
CA LEU A 111 0.39 15.12 -3.16
C LEU A 111 -0.63 14.87 -2.05
N MET A 112 -1.34 13.75 -2.09
CA MET A 112 -2.19 13.33 -0.98
C MET A 112 -1.36 13.08 0.28
N GLU A 113 -1.94 13.34 1.45
CA GLU A 113 -1.27 13.27 2.76
C GLU A 113 -0.50 11.96 2.98
N THR A 114 -1.13 10.81 2.73
CA THR A 114 -0.47 9.49 2.84
C THR A 114 0.78 9.39 1.97
N THR A 115 0.69 9.85 0.71
CA THR A 115 1.84 9.86 -0.22
C THR A 115 2.95 10.77 0.29
N GLN A 116 2.61 11.99 0.72
CA GLN A 116 3.57 12.93 1.28
C GLN A 116 4.29 12.34 2.49
N TYR A 117 3.53 11.80 3.43
CA TYR A 117 4.07 11.28 4.67
C TYR A 117 5.04 10.14 4.41
N VAL A 118 4.66 9.16 3.58
CA VAL A 118 5.51 8.01 3.27
C VAL A 118 6.80 8.45 2.56
N ILE A 119 6.72 9.38 1.61
CA ILE A 119 7.91 9.92 0.91
C ILE A 119 8.88 10.59 1.87
N LEU A 120 8.36 11.34 2.84
CA LEU A 120 9.19 12.12 3.76
C LEU A 120 9.81 11.28 4.88
N HIS A 121 9.17 10.17 5.28
CA HIS A 121 9.53 9.47 6.51
C HIS A 121 9.97 8.02 6.32
N ALA A 122 9.70 7.38 5.19
CA ALA A 122 10.14 6.00 4.98
C ALA A 122 11.67 5.90 4.87
N SER A 123 12.24 4.91 5.56
CA SER A 123 13.67 4.60 5.48
C SER A 123 14.00 3.75 4.24
N GLN A 124 13.01 3.04 3.71
CA GLN A 124 13.12 2.17 2.55
C GLN A 124 13.09 2.98 1.24
N PRO A 125 13.70 2.47 0.17
CA PRO A 125 13.44 2.95 -1.18
C PRO A 125 11.93 2.91 -1.50
N ILE A 126 11.46 3.91 -2.25
CA ILE A 126 10.07 4.04 -2.64
C ILE A 126 9.98 4.11 -4.16
N LEU A 127 9.12 3.27 -4.74
CA LEU A 127 8.72 3.35 -6.14
C LEU A 127 7.29 3.90 -6.21
N LEU A 128 7.16 5.13 -6.72
CA LEU A 128 5.88 5.79 -6.93
C LEU A 128 5.33 5.46 -8.31
N VAL A 129 4.10 4.96 -8.36
CA VAL A 129 3.41 4.54 -9.57
C VAL A 129 2.21 5.45 -9.84
N LYS A 130 1.98 5.82 -11.10
CA LYS A 130 0.92 6.76 -11.52
C LYS A 130 -0.15 6.08 -12.38
#